data_AF-A0A9Q0R846-F1
#
_entry.id   AF-A0A9Q0R846-F1
#
_cell.length_a   1.000
_cell.length_b   1.000
_cell.length_c   1.000
_cell.angle_alpha   90.00
_cell.angle_beta   90.00
_cell.angle_gamma   90.00
#
_symmetry.space_group_name_H-M   'P 1'
#
loop_
_entity.id
_entity.type
_entity.pdbx_description
1 polymer ?
#
loop_
_entity_poly.entity_id
_entity_poly.type
_entity_poly.pdbx_seq_one_letter_code
_entity_poly.pdbx_strand_id
1 'polypeptide(L)'
;MLIFLHNLFGCFGDFNICLCGTCCPPILAARNKAGIDGRDCTICDCICCPREFYTRAQIRSQYGLGEAVMTDCLMSWLCGPCVACQDGREIQIRGQISGKN
;
A
#
# COMPACT_ATOMS: atom_id res chain seq x y z
N MET A 1 8.80 -12.26 9.56
CA MET A 1 9.68 -11.07 9.51
C MET A 1 10.39 -11.12 8.16
N LEU A 2 9.95 -10.55 7.03
CA LEU A 2 8.89 -9.63 6.63
C LEU A 2 7.80 -10.40 5.85
N ILE A 3 6.52 -10.06 6.02
CA ILE A 3 5.39 -10.84 5.46
C ILE A 3 4.99 -10.35 4.04
N PHE A 4 5.54 -9.22 3.60
CA PHE A 4 5.36 -8.64 2.27
C PHE A 4 6.45 -9.12 1.30
N LEU A 5 6.12 -9.19 0.01
CA LEU A 5 7.01 -9.73 -1.03
C LEU A 5 8.21 -8.82 -1.35
N HIS A 6 8.14 -7.54 -0.99
CA HIS A 6 9.16 -6.53 -1.30
C HIS A 6 9.71 -5.89 -0.04
N ASN A 7 10.97 -5.43 -0.11
CA ASN A 7 11.56 -4.61 0.95
C ASN A 7 10.91 -3.22 0.99
N LEU A 8 10.87 -2.62 2.18
CA LEU A 8 10.30 -1.29 2.41
C LEU A 8 10.91 -0.23 1.48
N PHE A 9 12.22 -0.31 1.27
CA PHE A 9 12.99 0.60 0.42
C PHE A 9 13.09 0.15 -1.05
N GLY A 10 12.28 -0.82 -1.48
CA GLY A 10 12.20 -1.22 -2.88
C GLY A 10 11.76 -0.07 -3.81
N CYS A 11 11.09 0.96 -3.27
CA CYS A 11 10.69 2.16 -4.01
C CYS A 11 11.88 2.97 -4.55
N PHE A 12 13.08 2.87 -3.96
CA PHE A 12 14.27 3.55 -4.51
C PHE A 12 14.72 2.99 -5.86
N GLY A 13 14.31 1.76 -6.22
CA GLY A 13 14.49 1.21 -7.57
C GLY A 13 13.54 1.80 -8.60
N ASP A 14 12.42 2.39 -8.16
CA ASP A 14 11.39 3.01 -8.99
C ASP A 14 11.24 4.48 -8.61
N PHE A 15 12.21 5.30 -9.00
CA PHE A 15 12.31 6.71 -8.62
C PHE A 15 11.04 7.51 -8.92
N ASN A 16 10.32 7.17 -10.00
CA ASN A 16 9.03 7.79 -10.35
C ASN A 16 7.93 7.49 -9.31
N ILE A 17 7.87 6.28 -8.77
CA ILE A 17 6.88 5.88 -7.76
C ILE A 17 7.26 6.50 -6.41
N CYS A 18 8.56 6.54 -6.07
CA CYS A 18 9.06 7.16 -4.85
C CYS A 18 8.78 8.68 -4.83
N LEU A 19 9.04 9.36 -5.96
CA LEU A 19 8.81 10.81 -6.10
C LEU A 19 7.32 11.17 -6.15
N CYS A 20 6.49 10.39 -6.85
CA CYS A 20 5.03 10.57 -6.80
C CYS A 20 4.44 10.22 -5.42
N GLY A 21 4.99 9.23 -4.72
CA GLY A 21 4.60 8.87 -3.36
C GLY A 21 4.97 9.92 -2.31
N THR A 22 6.06 10.67 -2.52
CA THR A 22 6.44 11.81 -1.66
C THR A 22 5.74 13.11 -2.04
N CYS A 23 5.52 13.39 -3.33
CA CYS A 23 4.83 14.60 -3.79
C CYS A 23 3.30 14.53 -3.66
N CYS A 24 2.70 13.33 -3.75
CA CYS A 24 1.25 13.12 -3.61
C CYS A 24 0.93 11.79 -2.87
N PRO A 25 1.33 11.65 -1.58
CA PRO A 25 0.97 10.49 -0.76
C PRO A 25 -0.52 10.09 -0.80
N PRO A 26 -1.50 11.03 -0.79
CA PRO A 26 -2.90 10.64 -0.72
C PRO A 26 -3.44 9.96 -1.97
N ILE A 27 -2.86 10.23 -3.16
CA ILE A 27 -3.30 9.58 -4.40
C ILE A 27 -2.88 8.10 -4.40
N LEU A 28 -1.66 7.82 -3.94
CA LEU A 28 -1.17 6.44 -3.85
C LEU A 28 -1.94 5.65 -2.79
N ALA A 29 -2.16 6.25 -1.61
CA ALA A 29 -2.99 5.66 -0.56
C ALA A 29 -4.43 5.40 -1.02
N ALA A 30 -5.03 6.35 -1.77
CA ALA A 30 -6.34 6.20 -2.37
C ALA A 30 -6.40 5.04 -3.36
N ARG A 31 -5.39 4.91 -4.24
CA ARG A 31 -5.28 3.78 -5.17
C ARG A 31 -5.13 2.44 -4.46
N ASN A 32 -4.30 2.37 -3.42
CA ASN A 32 -4.12 1.14 -2.64
C ASN A 32 -5.45 0.74 -1.98
N LYS A 33 -6.14 1.70 -1.37
CA LYS A 33 -7.44 1.46 -0.74
C LYS A 33 -8.50 1.02 -1.74
N ALA A 34 -8.57 1.68 -2.90
CA ALA A 34 -9.49 1.30 -3.96
C ALA A 34 -9.19 -0.10 -4.52
N GLY A 35 -7.90 -0.41 -4.72
CA GLY A 35 -7.42 -1.71 -5.20
C GLY A 35 -7.75 -2.87 -4.26
N ILE A 36 -7.60 -2.69 -2.94
CA ILE A 36 -7.97 -3.71 -1.95
C ILE A 36 -9.50 -3.82 -1.76
N ASP A 37 -10.23 -2.73 -1.99
CA ASP A 37 -11.70 -2.71 -1.98
C ASP A 37 -12.30 -3.25 -3.30
N GLY A 38 -11.47 -3.53 -4.32
CA GLY A 38 -11.92 -4.01 -5.64
C GLY A 38 -12.74 -2.98 -6.43
N ARG A 39 -12.51 -1.68 -6.19
CA ARG A 39 -13.24 -0.57 -6.81
C ARG A 39 -12.29 0.40 -7.53
N ASP A 40 -12.82 1.20 -8.44
CA ASP A 40 -12.04 2.25 -9.08
C ASP A 40 -11.72 3.40 -8.11
N CYS A 41 -10.52 3.98 -8.28
CA CYS A 41 -10.08 5.12 -7.48
C CYS A 41 -10.79 6.39 -7.96
N THR A 42 -11.57 7.02 -7.07
CA THR A 42 -12.29 8.27 -7.37
C THR A 42 -11.57 9.49 -6.80
N ILE A 43 -11.93 10.69 -7.25
CA ILE A 43 -11.40 11.96 -6.71
C ILE A 43 -11.72 12.09 -5.21
N CYS A 44 -12.88 11.56 -4.78
CA CYS A 44 -13.27 11.56 -3.37
C CYS A 44 -12.28 10.78 -2.49
N ASP A 45 -11.67 9.72 -3.00
CA ASP A 45 -10.66 8.94 -2.27
C ASP A 45 -9.35 9.71 -2.08
N CYS A 46 -9.00 10.57 -3.06
CA CYS A 46 -7.83 11.43 -2.97
C CYS A 46 -8.02 12.59 -1.98
N ILE A 47 -9.26 13.07 -1.81
CA ILE A 47 -9.60 14.15 -0.86
C ILE A 47 -9.81 13.58 0.55
N CYS A 48 -10.50 12.45 0.67
CA CYS A 48 -10.70 11.73 1.91
C CYS A 48 -9.54 10.75 2.14
N CYS A 49 -8.32 11.29 2.31
CA CYS A 49 -7.08 10.55 2.46
C CYS A 49 -7.24 9.32 3.38
N PRO A 50 -7.23 8.09 2.86
CA PRO A 50 -7.30 6.91 3.69
C PRO A 50 -6.04 6.80 4.54
N ARG A 51 -6.19 6.36 5.79
CA ARG A 51 -5.06 6.19 6.70
C ARG A 51 -4.32 4.92 6.31
N GLU A 52 -3.09 5.06 5.82
CA GLU A 52 -2.28 3.93 5.28
C GLU A 52 -2.18 2.75 6.26
N PHE A 53 -2.08 3.03 7.56
CA PHE A 53 -2.11 2.00 8.60
C PHE A 53 -3.34 1.06 8.52
N TYR A 54 -4.52 1.63 8.28
CA TYR A 54 -5.76 0.85 8.18
C TYR A 54 -5.82 0.07 6.87
N THR A 55 -5.44 0.71 5.76
CA THR A 55 -5.33 0.03 4.45
C THR A 55 -4.38 -1.16 4.54
N ARG A 56 -3.24 -0.99 5.20
CA ARG A 56 -2.25 -2.05 5.42
C ARG A 56 -2.79 -3.19 6.28
N ALA A 57 -3.48 -2.88 7.38
CA ALA A 57 -4.15 -3.90 8.20
C ALA A 57 -5.18 -4.69 7.37
N GLN A 58 -5.94 -4.02 6.51
CA GLN A 58 -6.89 -4.65 5.61
C GLN A 58 -6.22 -5.55 4.55
N ILE A 59 -5.11 -5.11 3.95
CA ILE A 59 -4.29 -5.92 3.03
C ILE A 59 -3.86 -7.20 3.72
N ARG A 60 -3.38 -7.10 4.97
CA ARG A 60 -2.95 -8.27 5.74
C ARG A 60 -4.10 -9.23 6.01
N SER A 61 -5.25 -8.69 6.43
CA SER A 61 -6.45 -9.48 6.67
C SER A 61 -6.95 -10.18 5.40
N GLN A 62 -6.93 -9.51 4.24
CA GLN A 62 -7.39 -10.11 2.98
C GLN A 62 -6.46 -11.22 2.49
N TYR A 63 -5.15 -11.05 2.61
CA TYR A 63 -4.17 -12.01 2.10
C TYR A 63 -3.66 -13.01 3.15
N GLY A 64 -4.28 -13.07 4.34
CA GLY A 64 -3.89 -14.01 5.41
C GLY A 64 -2.48 -13.78 5.96
N LEU A 65 -2.02 -12.53 5.97
CA LEU A 65 -0.69 -12.14 6.44
C LEU A 65 -0.71 -11.97 7.97
N GLY A 66 0.24 -12.56 8.68
CA GLY A 66 0.34 -12.42 10.14
C GLY A 66 0.40 -10.96 10.59
N GLU A 67 -0.17 -10.58 11.72
CA GLU A 67 -0.25 -9.19 12.16
C GLU A 67 1.12 -8.63 12.58
N ALA A 68 1.36 -7.34 12.32
CA ALA A 68 2.58 -6.66 12.76
C ALA A 68 2.32 -5.19 13.11
N VAL A 69 1.36 -4.95 14.02
CA VAL A 69 0.84 -3.62 14.39
C VAL A 69 1.94 -2.61 14.72
N MET A 70 2.90 -2.95 15.59
CA MET A 70 3.97 -2.02 15.96
C MET A 70 4.89 -1.71 14.78
N THR A 71 5.24 -2.72 13.99
CA THR A 71 6.08 -2.54 12.82
C THR A 71 5.37 -1.69 11.78
N ASP A 72 4.08 -1.92 11.53
CA ASP A 72 3.28 -1.15 10.58
C ASP A 72 3.15 0.31 11.04
N CYS A 73 2.92 0.55 12.34
CA CYS A 73 2.90 1.91 12.90
C CYS A 73 4.26 2.63 12.76
N LEU A 74 5.36 1.96 13.11
CA LEU A 74 6.71 2.51 13.00
C LEU A 74 7.09 2.82 11.54
N MET A 75 6.77 1.91 10.62
CA MET A 75 7.10 2.08 9.21
C MET A 75 6.24 3.16 8.55
N SER A 76 4.94 3.24 8.88
CA SER A 76 4.07 4.32 8.43
C SER A 76 4.53 5.69 8.93
N TRP A 77 5.13 5.77 10.13
CA TRP A 77 5.68 7.00 10.68
C TRP A 77 7.05 7.36 10.09
N LEU A 78 7.93 6.36 9.91
CA LEU A 78 9.29 6.54 9.41
C LEU A 78 9.35 6.84 7.91
N CYS A 79 8.56 6.12 7.09
CA CYS A 79 8.45 6.36 5.65
C CYS A 79 7.09 5.93 5.11
N GLY A 80 6.05 6.74 5.36
CA GLY A 80 4.71 6.54 4.81
C GLY A 80 4.66 6.32 3.28
N PRO A 81 5.40 7.09 2.45
CA PRO A 81 5.47 6.87 1.01
C PRO A 81 6.00 5.48 0.64
N CYS A 82 7.07 5.03 1.30
CA CYS A 82 7.65 3.71 1.07
C CYS A 82 6.66 2.59 1.40
N VAL A 83 5.92 2.74 2.49
CA VAL A 83 4.86 1.80 2.91
C VAL A 83 3.76 1.74 1.85
N ALA A 84 3.30 2.89 1.35
CA ALA A 84 2.29 2.92 0.30
C ALA A 84 2.76 2.31 -1.02
N CYS A 85 4.04 2.48 -1.37
CA CYS A 85 4.62 1.79 -2.53
C CYS A 85 4.64 0.27 -2.35
N GLN A 86 5.01 -0.19 -1.15
CA GLN A 86 5.05 -1.60 -0.81
C GLN A 86 3.65 -2.21 -0.86
N ASP A 87 2.65 -1.54 -0.28
CA ASP A 87 1.25 -1.97 -0.25
C ASP A 87 0.65 -2.05 -1.66
N GLY A 88 0.86 -1.02 -2.49
CA GLY A 88 0.38 -1.02 -3.86
C GLY A 88 0.97 -2.14 -4.72
N ARG A 89 2.26 -2.44 -4.52
CA ARG A 89 2.91 -3.54 -5.23
C ARG A 89 2.41 -4.91 -4.76
N GLU A 90 2.17 -5.05 -3.46
CA GLU A 90 1.59 -6.27 -2.89
C GLU A 90 0.20 -6.54 -3.47
N ILE A 91 -0.65 -5.50 -3.54
CA ILE A 91 -1.97 -5.57 -4.17
C ILE A 91 -1.85 -5.94 -5.64
N GLN A 92 -0.91 -5.34 -6.39
CA GLN A 92 -0.74 -5.64 -7.81
C GLN A 92 -0.34 -7.10 -8.04
N ILE A 93 0.65 -7.61 -7.31
CA ILE A 93 1.15 -8.98 -7.52
C ILE A 93 0.13 -10.01 -7.03
N ARG A 94 -0.47 -9.81 -5.86
CA ARG A 94 -1.46 -10.76 -5.33
C ARG A 94 -2.82 -10.63 -6.01
N GLY A 95 -3.20 -9.44 -6.46
CA GLY A 95 -4.38 -9.19 -7.28
C GLY A 95 -4.27 -9.84 -8.66
N GLN A 96 -3.08 -9.81 -9.29
CA GLN A 96 -2.82 -10.53 -10.54
C GLN A 96 -2.94 -12.06 -10.41
N ILE A 97 -2.63 -12.62 -9.24
CA ILE A 97 -2.80 -14.05 -8.95
C ILE A 97 -4.30 -14.41 -8.84
N SER A 98 -5.15 -13.52 -8.35
CA SER A 98 -6.60 -13.76 -8.20
C SER A 98 -7.42 -13.50 -9.47
N GLY A 99 -6.92 -12.70 -10.41
CA GLY A 99 -7.60 -12.34 -11.66
C GLY A 99 -7.39 -13.30 -12.84
N LYS A 100 -6.71 -14.42 -12.63
CA LYS A 100 -6.44 -15.43 -13.66
C LYS A 100 -7.34 -16.66 -13.42
N ASN A 101 -8.62 -16.53 -13.75
CA ASN A 101 -9.53 -17.65 -13.95
C ASN A 101 -10.45 -17.35 -15.12
#